data_AF-A0A6B3MFZ8-F1
#
_entry.id   AF-A0A6B3MFZ8-F1
#
_cell.length_a   1.000
_cell.length_b   1.000
_cell.length_c   1.000
_cell.angle_alpha   90.00
_cell.angle_beta   90.00
_cell.angle_gamma   90.00
#
_symmetry.space_group_name_H-M   'P 1'
#
loop_
_entity.id
_entity.type
_entity.pdbx_description
1 polymer ?
#
loop_
_entity_poly.entity_id
_entity_poly.type
_entity_poly.pdbx_seq_one_letter_code
_entity_poly.pdbx_strand_id
1 'polypeptide(L)' 'MSDNQEATVSLQQVEEVIAGLEQYRERIINDSLEMAKKVKLPKKQVMAKLEQHPEIAKIDQALKNVRSQQAAMASSSTAE' A
#
# COMPACT_ATOMS: atom_id res chain seq x y z
N MET A 1 23.78 24.72 -1.41
CA MET A 1 22.73 23.73 -1.08
C MET A 1 21.44 24.32 -1.60
N SER A 2 21.20 24.13 -2.88
CA SER A 2 20.07 24.74 -3.61
C SER A 2 19.31 23.61 -4.27
N ASP A 3 18.68 22.78 -3.44
CA ASP A 3 17.70 21.81 -3.92
C ASP A 3 16.35 22.50 -3.82
N ASN A 4 16.07 23.31 -4.85
CA ASN A 4 14.72 23.78 -5.14
C ASN A 4 13.91 22.55 -5.56
N GLN A 5 13.43 21.82 -4.55
CA GLN A 5 12.64 20.60 -4.67
C GLN A 5 11.22 20.97 -5.08
N GLU A 6 11.07 21.55 -6.28
CA GLU A 6 9.86 21.40 -7.05
C GLU A 6 9.82 19.93 -7.44
N ALA A 7 9.26 19.11 -6.54
CA ALA A 7 9.21 17.67 -6.67
C ALA A 7 8.41 17.29 -7.91
N THR A 8 9.10 17.13 -9.05
CA THR A 8 8.64 16.27 -10.13
C THR A 8 8.58 14.86 -9.57
N VAL A 9 7.46 14.55 -8.93
CA VAL A 9 7.13 13.19 -8.48
C VAL A 9 7.19 12.31 -9.71
N SER A 10 8.24 11.47 -9.79
CA SER A 10 8.42 10.60 -10.95
C SER A 10 7.53 9.37 -10.82
N LEU A 11 7.13 8.79 -11.96
CA LEU A 11 6.35 7.54 -11.96
C LEU A 11 7.07 6.43 -11.18
N GLN A 12 8.41 6.39 -11.23
CA GLN A 12 9.22 5.44 -10.46
C GLN A 12 9.08 5.63 -8.94
N GLN A 13 9.11 6.87 -8.45
CA GLN A 13 8.90 7.14 -7.02
C GLN A 13 7.50 6.74 -6.57
N VAL A 14 6.50 6.92 -7.42
CA VAL A 14 5.12 6.49 -7.15
C VAL A 14 5.02 4.97 -7.07
N GLU A 15 5.68 4.25 -7.97
CA GLU A 15 5.76 2.79 -7.95
C GLU A 15 6.47 2.27 -6.69
N GLU A 16 7.58 2.89 -6.27
CA GLU A 16 8.29 2.53 -5.04
C GLU A 16 7.40 2.71 -3.80
N VAL A 17 6.62 3.80 -3.74
CA VAL A 17 5.67 4.03 -2.65
C VAL A 17 4.55 2.99 -2.66
N ILE A 18 4.00 2.65 -3.83
CA ILE A 18 2.99 1.58 -3.97
C ILE A 18 3.55 0.25 -3.47
N ALA A 19 4.75 -0.14 -3.94
CA ALA A 19 5.40 -1.39 -3.55
C ALA A 19 5.65 -1.46 -2.03
N GLY A 20 6.12 -0.36 -1.43
CA GLY A 20 6.32 -0.28 0.02
C GLY A 20 5.02 -0.42 0.83
N LEU A 21 3.93 0.20 0.36
CA LEU A 21 2.61 0.07 0.98
C LEU A 21 2.06 -1.37 0.88
N GLU A 22 2.22 -2.01 -0.28
CA GLU A 22 1.81 -3.40 -0.50
C GLU A 22 2.61 -4.37 0.39
N GLN A 23 3.93 -4.20 0.45
CA GLN A 23 4.79 -5.00 1.31
C GLN A 23 4.43 -4.81 2.79
N TYR A 24 4.12 -3.59 3.21
CA TYR A 24 3.70 -3.35 4.59
C TYR A 24 2.36 -4.02 4.91
N ARG A 25 1.39 -3.95 4.00
CA ARG A 25 0.10 -4.66 4.12
C ARG A 25 0.30 -6.17 4.22
N GLU A 26 1.16 -6.73 3.38
CA GLU A 26 1.49 -8.16 3.39
C GLU A 26 2.11 -8.58 4.73
N ARG A 27 3.04 -7.77 5.27
CA ARG A 27 3.66 -8.04 6.58
C ARG A 27 2.61 -8.15 7.69
N ILE A 28 1.63 -7.24 7.74
CA ILE A 28 0.55 -7.28 8.73
C ILE A 28 -0.24 -8.60 8.63
N ILE A 29 -0.54 -9.03 7.40
CA ILE A 29 -1.28 -10.27 7.14
C ILE A 29 -0.46 -11.49 7.59
N ASN A 30 0.83 -11.53 7.22
CA ASN A 30 1.73 -12.63 7.55
C ASN A 30 1.95 -12.72 9.06
N ASP A 31 2.27 -11.61 9.73
CA ASP A 31 2.46 -11.56 11.19
C ASP A 31 1.18 -12.03 11.91
N SER A 32 0.00 -11.61 11.44
CA SER A 32 -1.28 -12.04 12.01
C SER A 32 -1.54 -13.53 11.82
N LEU A 33 -1.20 -14.08 10.64
CA LEU A 33 -1.30 -15.51 10.36
C LEU A 33 -0.32 -16.34 11.20
N GLU A 34 0.90 -15.86 11.38
CA GLU A 34 1.90 -16.52 12.23
C GLU A 34 1.47 -16.54 13.70
N MET A 35 0.99 -15.40 14.22
CA MET A 35 0.44 -15.33 15.57
C MET A 35 -0.76 -16.27 15.73
N ALA A 36 -1.66 -16.29 14.74
CA ALA A 36 -2.81 -17.19 14.76
C ALA A 36 -2.43 -18.66 14.84
N LYS A 37 -1.38 -19.09 14.13
CA LYS A 37 -0.85 -20.46 14.24
C LYS A 37 -0.37 -20.76 15.66
N LYS A 38 0.32 -19.81 16.31
CA LYS A 38 0.81 -19.96 17.69
C LYS A 38 -0.33 -20.13 18.69
N VAL A 39 -1.45 -19.41 18.50
CA VAL A 39 -2.63 -19.48 19.38
C VAL A 39 -3.71 -20.46 18.89
N LYS A 40 -3.44 -21.24 17.83
CA LYS A 40 -4.37 -22.18 17.20
C LYS A 40 -5.71 -21.55 16.77
N LEU A 41 -5.69 -20.28 16.37
CA LEU A 41 -6.89 -19.59 15.90
C LEU A 41 -7.22 -20.02 14.46
N PRO A 42 -8.48 -20.36 14.15
CA PRO A 42 -8.86 -20.74 12.78
C PRO A 42 -8.60 -19.62 11.78
N LYS A 43 -8.00 -19.95 10.62
CA LYS A 43 -7.69 -18.99 9.55
C LYS A 43 -8.88 -18.09 9.17
N LYS A 44 -10.10 -18.64 9.13
CA LYS A 44 -11.32 -17.88 8.83
C LYS A 44 -11.56 -16.72 9.82
N GLN A 45 -11.29 -16.94 11.11
CA GLN A 45 -11.45 -15.89 12.12
C GLN A 45 -10.34 -14.83 12.04
N VAL A 46 -9.12 -15.24 11.67
CA VAL A 46 -7.99 -14.32 11.43
C VAL A 46 -8.29 -13.43 10.25
N MET A 47 -8.79 -14.00 9.15
CA MET A 47 -9.17 -13.24 7.96
C MET A 47 -10.28 -12.23 8.26
N ALA A 48 -11.32 -12.63 8.99
CA ALA A 48 -12.38 -11.70 9.40
C ALA A 48 -11.85 -10.52 10.25
N LYS A 49 -10.84 -10.76 11.10
CA LYS A 49 -10.17 -9.70 11.86
C LYS A 49 -9.28 -8.82 10.99
N LEU A 50 -8.58 -9.41 10.02
CA LEU A 50 -7.74 -8.69 9.06
C LEU A 50 -8.57 -7.79 8.13
N GLU A 51 -9.75 -8.23 7.69
CA GLU A 51 -10.70 -7.43 6.91
C GLU A 51 -11.14 -6.16 7.63
N GLN A 52 -11.21 -6.21 8.97
CA GLN A 52 -11.55 -5.07 9.82
C GLN A 52 -10.32 -4.36 10.41
N HIS A 53 -9.11 -4.70 9.96
CA HIS A 53 -7.90 -4.13 10.52
C HIS A 53 -7.75 -2.65 10.08
N PRO A 54 -7.73 -1.69 11.02
CA PRO A 54 -7.77 -0.27 10.70
C PRO A 54 -6.57 0.17 9.87
N GLU A 55 -5.39 -0.41 10.12
CA GLU A 55 -4.19 -0.09 9.34
C GLU A 55 -4.25 -0.63 7.90
N ILE A 56 -4.88 -1.80 7.69
CA ILE A 56 -5.05 -2.34 6.34
C ILE A 56 -6.01 -1.44 5.55
N ALA A 57 -7.09 -0.98 6.17
CA ALA A 57 -8.02 -0.05 5.54
C ALA A 57 -7.35 1.28 5.14
N LYS A 58 -6.48 1.82 5.99
CA LYS A 58 -5.69 3.03 5.66
C LYS A 58 -4.74 2.79 4.48
N ILE A 59 -4.04 1.67 4.48
CA ILE A 59 -3.11 1.32 3.39
C ILE A 59 -3.88 1.14 2.08
N ASP A 60 -5.02 0.46 2.10
CA ASP A 60 -5.87 0.26 0.92
C ASP A 60 -6.40 1.60 0.37
N GLN A 61 -6.79 2.53 1.25
CA GLN A 61 -7.18 3.88 0.86
C GLN A 61 -6.00 4.68 0.27
N ALA A 62 -4.82 4.59 0.89
CA ALA A 62 -3.61 5.24 0.38
C ALA A 62 -3.22 4.69 -1.00
N LEU A 63 -3.22 3.37 -1.18
CA LEU A 63 -2.96 2.71 -2.46
C LEU A 63 -3.94 3.15 -3.53
N LYS A 64 -5.24 3.25 -3.20
CA LYS A 64 -6.26 3.76 -4.14
C LYS A 64 -5.94 5.20 -4.57
N ASN A 65 -5.60 6.07 -3.63
CA ASN A 65 -5.28 7.47 -3.92
C ASN A 65 -4.01 7.62 -4.76
N VAL A 66 -2.96 6.86 -4.44
CA VAL A 66 -1.67 6.91 -5.14
C VAL A 66 -1.82 6.36 -6.56
N ARG A 67 -2.51 5.22 -6.74
CA ARG A 67 -2.77 4.65 -8.08
C ARG A 67 -3.67 5.55 -8.93
N SER A 68 -4.65 6.24 -8.34
CA SER A 68 -5.46 7.23 -9.05
C SER A 68 -4.62 8.40 -9.56
N GLN A 69 -3.65 8.86 -8.76
CA GLN A 69 -2.72 9.92 -9.17
C GLN A 69 -1.74 9.42 -10.24
N GLN A 70 -1.21 8.19 -10.09
CA GLN A 70 -0.35 7.54 -11.09
C GLN A 70 -1.04 7.44 -12.46
N ALA A 71 -2.31 7.00 -12.48
CA ALA A 71 -3.09 6.90 -13.70
C ALA A 71 -3.30 8.28 -14.36
N ALA A 72 -3.58 9.32 -13.58
CA ALA A 72 -3.70 10.68 -14.09
C ALA A 72 -2.38 11.19 -14.71
N MET A 73 -1.25 10.92 -14.06
CA MET A 73 0.10 11.29 -14.54
C MET A 73 0.48 10.54 -15.84
N ALA A 74 0.19 9.24 -15.92
CA ALA A 74 0.42 8.44 -17.12
C ALA A 74 -0.44 8.90 -18.30
N SER A 75 -1.68 9.32 -18.03
CA SER A 75 -2.61 9.86 -19.04
C SER A 75 -2.10 11.19 -19.62
N SER A 76 -1.54 12.07 -18.78
CA SER A 76 -0.96 13.34 -19.23
C SER A 76 0.37 13.18 -19.98
N SER A 77 1.12 12.11 -19.73
CA SER A 77 2.42 11.84 -20.38
C SER A 77 2.31 11.14 -21.74
N THR A 78 1.13 10.62 -22.11
CA THR A 78 0.91 9.86 -23.36
C THR A 78 0.26 10.70 -24.47
N ALA A 79 -0.06 11.97 -24.20
CA ALA A 79 -0.78 12.86 -25.11
C ALA A 79 0.11 13.81 -25.94
N GLU A 80 1.43 13.60 -25.98
CA GLU A 80 2.38 14.42 -26.75
C GLU A 80 3.15 13.58 -27.79
#